data_AF-A0AAU8DEB2-F1
#
_entry.id   AF-A0AAU8DEB2-F1
#
_cell.length_a   1.000
_cell.length_b   1.000
_cell.length_c   1.000
_cell.angle_alpha   90.00
_cell.angle_beta   90.00
_cell.angle_gamma   90.00
#
_symmetry.space_group_name_H-M   'P 1'
#
loop_
_entity.id
_entity.type
_entity.pdbx_description
1 polymer ?
#
loop_
_entity_poly.entity_id
_entity_poly.type
_entity_poly.pdbx_seq_one_letter_code
_entity_poly.pdbx_strand_id
1 'polypeptide(L)'
;MENGGGRANRWRIAGWSAAALVLLLPFVAMQFTDEVVWDRTDFIIFGAMMVAAGGSFELAARMTGNSAYRAAVGVAVAAAFLLVWMNLAVGIIGNEDNPANLMYGGVLAVGIIGAVVVRFQPHGMARALVATALAQALVAVIALIAGEHQSPVSSVTEILGLNGFFVALWLGSAWLFRKAAREQTPSD
;
A
#
# COMPACT_ATOMS: atom_id res chain seq x y z
N MET A 1 -5.41 14.67 -37.39
CA MET A 1 -4.44 14.05 -36.47
C MET A 1 -5.11 13.98 -35.11
N GLU A 2 -5.80 12.88 -34.86
CA GLU A 2 -6.75 12.71 -33.75
C GLU A 2 -6.44 11.37 -33.08
N ASN A 3 -6.70 11.25 -31.77
CA ASN A 3 -6.69 10.00 -30.96
C ASN A 3 -5.52 9.73 -29.99
N GLY A 4 -4.90 10.75 -29.39
CA GLY A 4 -4.05 10.57 -28.20
C GLY A 4 -4.84 10.49 -26.87
N GLY A 5 -5.92 11.26 -26.73
CA GLY A 5 -6.64 11.44 -25.46
C GLY A 5 -7.65 10.33 -25.11
N GLY A 6 -8.23 9.66 -26.11
CA GLY A 6 -9.31 8.67 -25.90
C GLY A 6 -8.86 7.39 -25.20
N ARG A 7 -7.63 6.94 -25.45
CA ARG A 7 -7.10 5.68 -24.88
C ARG A 7 -6.82 5.82 -23.39
N ALA A 8 -6.17 6.92 -22.98
CA ALA A 8 -5.89 7.22 -21.58
C ALA A 8 -7.18 7.40 -20.76
N ASN A 9 -8.20 8.05 -21.33
CA ASN A 9 -9.49 8.22 -20.66
C ASN A 9 -10.23 6.89 -20.45
N ARG A 10 -10.20 5.99 -21.44
CA ARG A 10 -10.83 4.66 -21.34
C ARG A 10 -10.19 3.79 -20.26
N TRP A 11 -8.88 3.81 -20.10
CA TRP A 11 -8.19 3.06 -19.03
C TRP A 11 -8.53 3.59 -17.64
N ARG A 12 -8.67 4.92 -17.49
CA ARG A 12 -9.11 5.52 -16.23
C ARG A 12 -10.53 5.11 -15.89
N ILE A 13 -11.45 5.21 -16.85
CA ILE A 13 -12.84 4.76 -16.68
C ILE A 13 -12.85 3.27 -16.29
N ALA A 14 -12.12 2.42 -17.00
CA ALA A 14 -12.04 1.00 -16.67
C ALA A 14 -11.51 0.75 -15.25
N GLY A 15 -10.46 1.48 -14.83
CA GLY A 15 -9.90 1.39 -13.48
C GLY A 15 -10.88 1.80 -12.38
N TRP A 16 -11.57 2.93 -12.55
CA TRP A 16 -12.56 3.40 -11.58
C TRP A 16 -13.84 2.56 -11.59
N SER A 17 -14.25 2.03 -12.73
CA SER A 17 -15.36 1.07 -12.82
C SER A 17 -15.01 -0.23 -12.11
N ALA A 18 -13.79 -0.75 -12.30
CA ALA A 18 -13.32 -1.92 -11.55
C ALA A 18 -13.29 -1.64 -10.04
N ALA A 19 -12.81 -0.46 -9.62
CA ALA A 19 -12.81 -0.07 -8.22
C ALA A 19 -14.23 -0.03 -7.62
N ALA A 20 -15.18 0.57 -8.34
CA ALA A 20 -16.59 0.60 -7.95
C ALA A 20 -17.19 -0.81 -7.86
N LEU A 21 -16.88 -1.69 -8.81
CA LEU A 21 -17.33 -3.09 -8.78
C LEU A 21 -16.77 -3.83 -7.58
N VAL A 22 -15.50 -3.66 -7.25
CA VAL A 22 -14.87 -4.27 -6.07
C VAL A 22 -15.52 -3.77 -4.78
N LEU A 23 -15.81 -2.46 -4.66
CA LEU A 23 -16.52 -1.90 -3.51
C LEU A 23 -17.95 -2.45 -3.38
N LEU A 24 -18.60 -2.84 -4.48
CA LEU A 24 -19.93 -3.45 -4.46
C LEU A 24 -19.91 -4.94 -4.12
N LEU A 25 -18.77 -5.62 -4.18
CA LEU A 25 -18.70 -7.06 -3.89
C LEU A 25 -19.20 -7.41 -2.47
N PRO A 26 -18.78 -6.72 -1.38
CA PRO A 26 -19.33 -6.99 -0.05
C PRO A 26 -20.83 -6.74 0.03
N PHE A 27 -21.32 -5.69 -0.63
CA PHE A 27 -22.75 -5.36 -0.65
C PHE A 27 -23.57 -6.47 -1.31
N VAL A 28 -23.11 -6.99 -2.44
CA VAL A 28 -23.73 -8.10 -3.14
C VAL A 28 -23.63 -9.38 -2.31
N ALA A 29 -22.47 -9.67 -1.71
CA ALA A 29 -22.27 -10.84 -0.86
C ALA A 29 -23.24 -10.87 0.33
N MET A 30 -23.46 -9.73 0.99
CA MET A 30 -24.44 -9.57 2.07
C MET A 30 -25.89 -9.88 1.66
N GLN A 31 -26.21 -9.92 0.36
CA GLN A 31 -27.55 -10.33 -0.10
C GLN A 31 -27.71 -11.86 -0.14
N PHE A 32 -26.60 -12.60 -0.04
CA PHE A 32 -26.57 -14.06 -0.19
C PHE A 32 -26.05 -14.80 1.05
N THR A 33 -25.27 -14.15 1.92
CA THR A 33 -24.67 -14.77 3.11
C THR A 33 -24.51 -13.77 4.26
N ASP A 34 -24.58 -14.29 5.49
CA ASP A 34 -24.29 -13.56 6.73
C ASP A 34 -22.79 -13.61 7.10
N GLU A 35 -21.94 -14.26 6.30
CA GLU A 35 -20.49 -14.34 6.53
C GLU A 35 -19.76 -13.00 6.34
N VAL A 36 -20.31 -12.12 5.51
CA VAL A 36 -19.78 -10.76 5.31
C VAL A 36 -20.74 -9.80 6.02
N VAL A 37 -20.24 -9.02 6.97
CA VAL A 37 -21.07 -8.07 7.73
C VAL A 37 -20.39 -6.71 7.70
N TRP A 38 -20.55 -5.99 6.59
CA TRP A 38 -20.01 -4.64 6.43
C TRP A 38 -21.06 -3.60 6.84
N ASP A 39 -20.68 -2.70 7.73
CA ASP A 39 -21.50 -1.55 8.06
C ASP A 39 -21.28 -0.40 7.06
N ARG A 40 -21.98 0.72 7.26
CA ARG A 40 -21.82 1.91 6.41
C ARG A 40 -20.40 2.48 6.47
N THR A 41 -19.76 2.39 7.63
CA THR A 41 -18.43 2.92 7.90
C THR A 41 -17.38 2.14 7.10
N ASP A 42 -17.51 0.81 7.01
CA ASP A 42 -16.63 -0.05 6.23
C ASP A 42 -16.62 0.33 4.75
N PHE A 43 -17.80 0.56 4.16
CA PHE A 43 -17.90 1.04 2.78
C PHE A 43 -17.25 2.42 2.58
N ILE A 44 -17.43 3.32 3.55
CA ILE A 44 -16.83 4.67 3.48
C ILE A 44 -15.31 4.58 3.58
N ILE A 45 -14.79 3.82 4.54
CA ILE A 45 -13.35 3.66 4.77
C ILE A 45 -12.72 2.98 3.56
N PHE A 46 -13.26 1.84 3.11
CA PHE A 46 -12.72 1.11 1.98
C PHE A 46 -12.81 1.94 0.68
N GLY A 47 -13.94 2.62 0.45
CA GLY A 47 -14.09 3.55 -0.68
C GLY A 47 -13.08 4.69 -0.64
N ALA A 48 -12.85 5.31 0.52
CA ALA A 48 -11.84 6.35 0.70
C ALA A 48 -10.42 5.84 0.43
N MET A 49 -10.10 4.62 0.88
CA MET A 49 -8.83 3.97 0.59
C MET A 49 -8.63 3.74 -0.91
N MET A 50 -9.66 3.28 -1.63
CA MET A 50 -9.60 3.10 -3.09
C MET A 50 -9.37 4.43 -3.80
N VAL A 51 -10.06 5.50 -3.38
CA VAL A 51 -9.89 6.84 -3.94
C VAL A 51 -8.48 7.36 -3.68
N ALA A 52 -7.96 7.20 -2.46
CA ALA A 52 -6.61 7.62 -2.10
C ALA A 52 -5.54 6.86 -2.92
N ALA A 53 -5.67 5.55 -3.04
CA ALA A 53 -4.73 4.71 -3.81
C ALA A 53 -4.78 5.03 -5.31
N GLY A 54 -5.97 5.00 -5.91
CA GLY A 54 -6.18 5.31 -7.32
C GLY A 54 -5.76 6.73 -7.67
N GLY A 55 -6.13 7.71 -6.84
CA GLY A 55 -5.75 9.11 -6.99
C GLY A 55 -4.24 9.34 -6.91
N SER A 56 -3.56 8.70 -5.95
CA SER A 56 -2.11 8.81 -5.79
C SER A 56 -1.36 8.26 -7.02
N PHE A 57 -1.79 7.10 -7.52
CA PHE A 57 -1.19 6.51 -8.71
C PHE A 57 -1.48 7.33 -9.97
N GLU A 58 -2.71 7.82 -10.15
CA GLU A 58 -3.05 8.71 -11.27
C GLU A 58 -2.22 9.99 -11.24
N LEU A 59 -2.06 10.61 -10.07
CA LEU A 59 -1.26 11.81 -9.90
C LEU A 59 0.20 11.56 -10.31
N ALA A 60 0.81 10.47 -9.80
CA ALA A 60 2.16 10.09 -10.19
C ALA A 60 2.28 9.81 -11.69
N ALA A 61 1.29 9.14 -12.29
CA ALA A 61 1.26 8.87 -13.72
C ALA A 61 1.14 10.13 -14.59
N ARG A 62 0.58 11.23 -14.04
CA ARG A 62 0.51 12.54 -14.72
C ARG A 62 1.77 13.37 -14.50
N MET A 63 2.44 13.23 -13.36
CA MET A 63 3.61 14.04 -13.01
C MET A 63 4.89 13.60 -13.71
N THR A 64 4.99 12.36 -14.19
CA THR A 64 6.21 11.84 -14.81
C THR A 64 5.95 10.88 -15.97
N GLY A 65 6.78 10.99 -17.02
CA GLY A 65 6.83 10.02 -18.11
C GLY A 65 7.69 8.79 -17.81
N ASN A 66 8.43 8.77 -16.69
CA ASN A 66 9.31 7.66 -16.36
C ASN A 66 8.50 6.43 -15.88
N SER A 67 8.60 5.33 -16.63
CA SER A 67 7.87 4.10 -16.35
C SER A 67 8.33 3.40 -15.06
N ALA A 68 9.62 3.43 -14.75
CA ALA A 68 10.17 2.88 -13.51
C ALA A 68 9.65 3.64 -12.28
N TYR A 69 9.55 4.97 -12.35
CA TYR A 69 8.96 5.80 -11.28
C TYR A 69 7.49 5.45 -11.07
N ARG A 70 6.72 5.33 -12.15
CA ARG A 70 5.29 4.97 -12.08
C ARG A 70 5.09 3.58 -11.50
N ALA A 71 5.91 2.61 -11.91
CA ALA A 71 5.90 1.26 -11.32
C ALA A 71 6.25 1.30 -9.83
N ALA A 72 7.25 2.11 -9.44
CA ALA A 72 7.65 2.26 -8.04
C ALA A 72 6.49 2.79 -7.18
N VAL A 73 5.81 3.85 -7.62
CA VAL A 73 4.62 4.38 -6.94
C VAL A 73 3.52 3.33 -6.88
N GLY A 74 3.26 2.61 -7.97
CA GLY A 74 2.26 1.54 -8.00
C GLY A 74 2.51 0.48 -6.94
N VAL A 75 3.75 -0.01 -6.83
CA VAL A 75 4.12 -1.00 -5.80
C VAL A 75 3.99 -0.43 -4.39
N ALA A 76 4.45 0.81 -4.15
CA ALA A 76 4.36 1.43 -2.83
C ALA A 76 2.91 1.68 -2.39
N VAL A 77 2.07 2.19 -3.31
CA VAL A 77 0.65 2.44 -3.05
C VAL A 77 -0.10 1.13 -2.82
N ALA A 78 0.17 0.09 -3.62
CA ALA A 78 -0.43 -1.23 -3.42
C ALA A 78 -0.02 -1.84 -2.07
N ALA A 79 1.26 -1.74 -1.70
CA ALA A 79 1.74 -2.19 -0.39
C ALA A 79 1.06 -1.44 0.75
N ALA A 80 0.97 -0.10 0.67
CA ALA A 80 0.28 0.71 1.67
C ALA A 80 -1.21 0.34 1.79
N PHE A 81 -1.89 0.20 0.66
CA PHE A 81 -3.30 -0.16 0.60
C PHE A 81 -3.54 -1.53 1.26
N LEU A 82 -2.77 -2.54 0.87
CA LEU A 82 -2.88 -3.89 1.44
C LEU A 82 -2.56 -3.89 2.92
N LEU A 83 -1.55 -3.14 3.36
CA LEU A 83 -1.18 -3.07 4.77
C LEU A 83 -2.31 -2.48 5.60
N VAL A 84 -2.88 -1.34 5.19
CA VAL A 84 -4.02 -0.73 5.88
C VAL A 84 -5.22 -1.68 5.87
N TRP A 85 -5.53 -2.26 4.71
CA TRP A 85 -6.71 -3.10 4.56
C TRP A 85 -6.64 -4.36 5.43
N MET A 86 -5.53 -5.10 5.37
CA MET A 86 -5.33 -6.28 6.21
C MET A 86 -5.36 -5.93 7.69
N ASN A 87 -4.71 -4.83 8.07
CA ASN A 87 -4.65 -4.40 9.46
C ASN A 87 -6.03 -4.00 10.02
N LEU A 88 -6.88 -3.36 9.20
CA LEU A 88 -8.24 -2.99 9.59
C LEU A 88 -9.22 -4.17 9.56
N ALA A 89 -9.01 -5.14 8.67
CA ALA A 89 -9.97 -6.23 8.46
C ALA A 89 -9.77 -7.42 9.41
N VAL A 90 -8.53 -7.74 9.77
CA VAL A 90 -8.22 -8.94 10.56
C VAL A 90 -7.27 -8.63 11.73
N GLY A 91 -6.53 -7.51 11.66
CA GLY A 91 -5.32 -7.32 12.45
C GLY A 91 -4.18 -8.20 11.91
N ILE A 92 -2.96 -7.66 11.87
CA ILE A 92 -1.81 -8.42 11.37
C ILE A 92 -1.12 -9.17 12.52
N ILE A 93 -1.19 -8.61 13.73
CA ILE A 93 -0.62 -9.20 14.94
C ILE A 93 -1.76 -9.44 15.94
N GLY A 94 -1.93 -10.69 16.36
CA GLY A 94 -3.00 -11.11 17.25
C GLY A 94 -4.38 -10.97 16.58
N ASN A 95 -5.31 -10.33 17.28
CA ASN A 95 -6.61 -9.94 16.74
C ASN A 95 -6.61 -8.45 16.38
N GLU A 96 -7.69 -7.98 15.74
CA GLU A 96 -7.86 -6.58 15.32
C GLU A 96 -7.75 -5.57 16.48
N ASP A 97 -8.21 -5.93 17.68
CA ASP A 97 -8.16 -5.08 18.88
C ASP A 97 -6.76 -4.97 19.52
N ASN A 98 -5.78 -5.71 19.02
CA ASN A 98 -4.43 -5.72 19.60
C ASN A 98 -3.75 -4.36 19.40
N PRO A 99 -3.30 -3.67 20.46
CA PRO A 99 -2.60 -2.39 20.35
C PRO A 99 -1.31 -2.48 19.52
N ALA A 100 -0.71 -3.67 19.37
CA ALA A 100 0.43 -3.89 18.48
C ALA A 100 0.16 -3.48 17.03
N ASN A 101 -1.09 -3.58 16.56
CA ASN A 101 -1.48 -3.20 15.20
C ASN A 101 -1.31 -1.69 14.93
N LEU A 102 -1.24 -0.85 15.97
CA LEU A 102 -0.94 0.59 15.82
C LEU A 102 0.47 0.84 15.26
N MET A 103 1.40 -0.10 15.45
CA MET A 103 2.74 0.01 14.89
C MET A 103 2.74 0.11 13.36
N TYR A 104 1.78 -0.53 12.68
CA TYR A 104 1.64 -0.43 11.22
C TYR A 104 1.24 0.97 10.75
N GLY A 105 0.45 1.69 11.57
CA GLY A 105 0.22 3.13 11.36
C GLY A 105 1.51 3.94 11.41
N GLY A 106 2.42 3.59 12.34
CA GLY A 106 3.77 4.15 12.43
C GLY A 106 4.62 3.88 11.18
N VAL A 107 4.56 2.67 10.62
CA VAL A 107 5.28 2.34 9.37
C VAL A 107 4.80 3.20 8.21
N LEU A 108 3.48 3.37 8.06
CA LEU A 108 2.90 4.23 7.03
C LEU A 108 3.30 5.69 7.25
N ALA A 109 3.31 6.16 8.49
CA ALA A 109 3.76 7.51 8.83
C ALA A 109 5.22 7.75 8.40
N VAL A 110 6.12 6.79 8.63
CA VAL A 110 7.52 6.87 8.16
C VAL A 110 7.57 7.01 6.64
N GLY A 111 6.78 6.23 5.90
CA GLY A 111 6.70 6.31 4.44
C GLY A 111 6.16 7.65 3.93
N ILE A 112 5.05 8.13 4.49
CA ILE A 112 4.40 9.38 4.10
C ILE A 112 5.27 10.59 4.44
N ILE A 113 5.74 10.68 5.69
CA ILE A 113 6.62 11.77 6.13
C ILE A 113 7.90 11.75 5.29
N GLY A 114 8.50 10.58 5.09
CA GLY A 114 9.67 10.41 4.23
C GLY A 114 9.44 10.93 2.82
N ALA A 115 8.31 10.58 2.20
CA ALA A 115 7.94 11.04 0.87
C ALA A 115 7.75 12.57 0.78
N VAL A 116 7.12 13.18 1.79
CA VAL A 116 6.93 14.63 1.87
C VAL A 116 8.25 15.35 2.08
N VAL A 117 9.10 14.88 3.01
CA VAL A 117 10.42 15.47 3.31
C VAL A 117 11.32 15.46 2.09
N VAL A 118 11.33 14.36 1.33
CA VAL A 118 12.12 14.24 0.11
C VAL A 118 11.42 14.80 -1.13
N ARG A 119 10.25 15.43 -0.96
CA ARG A 119 9.46 16.10 -2.01
C ARG A 119 9.22 15.22 -3.23
N PHE A 120 8.98 13.92 -3.00
CA PHE A 120 8.76 12.93 -4.06
C PHE A 120 9.93 12.80 -5.06
N GLN A 121 11.14 13.23 -4.70
CA GLN A 121 12.32 13.07 -5.55
C GLN A 121 12.75 11.59 -5.61
N PRO A 122 13.05 11.02 -6.79
CA PRO A 122 13.31 9.57 -6.93
C PRO A 122 14.43 9.04 -6.02
N HIS A 123 15.56 9.76 -5.96
CA HIS A 123 16.69 9.38 -5.10
C HIS A 123 16.30 9.37 -3.60
N GLY A 124 15.51 10.36 -3.18
CA GLY A 124 15.03 10.45 -1.80
C GLY A 124 13.97 9.43 -1.47
N MET A 125 13.03 9.16 -2.39
CA MET A 125 11.98 8.15 -2.25
C MET A 125 12.56 6.76 -2.01
N ALA A 126 13.65 6.40 -2.70
CA ALA A 126 14.34 5.15 -2.44
C ALA A 126 14.86 5.01 -1.00
N ARG A 127 15.33 6.11 -0.39
CA ARG A 127 15.78 6.10 1.02
C ARG A 127 14.60 6.07 1.98
N ALA A 128 13.54 6.84 1.69
CA ALA A 128 12.31 6.84 2.47
C ALA A 128 11.71 5.43 2.56
N LEU A 129 11.60 4.71 1.44
CA LEU A 129 11.04 3.36 1.42
C LEU A 129 11.94 2.30 2.06
N VAL A 130 13.26 2.47 2.02
CA VAL A 130 14.16 1.63 2.81
C VAL A 130 13.94 1.88 4.31
N ALA A 131 13.76 3.13 4.73
CA ALA A 131 13.42 3.45 6.12
C ALA A 131 12.06 2.85 6.52
N THR A 132 11.05 2.89 5.63
CA THR A 132 9.76 2.20 5.82
C THR A 132 9.94 0.69 5.94
N ALA A 133 10.78 0.07 5.12
CA ALA A 133 11.09 -1.36 5.21
C ALA A 133 11.77 -1.72 6.54
N LEU A 134 12.71 -0.88 7.01
CA LEU A 134 13.36 -1.07 8.31
C LEU A 134 12.35 -0.91 9.46
N ALA A 135 11.45 0.07 9.38
CA ALA A 135 10.36 0.23 10.34
C ALA A 135 9.46 -1.02 10.36
N GLN A 136 9.06 -1.54 9.20
CA GLN A 136 8.28 -2.77 9.09
C GLN A 136 9.00 -3.99 9.71
N ALA A 137 10.30 -4.14 9.44
CA ALA A 137 11.10 -5.20 10.04
C ALA A 137 11.20 -5.06 11.57
N LEU A 138 11.30 -3.82 12.07
CA LEU A 138 11.31 -3.53 13.50
C LEU A 138 9.98 -3.92 14.16
N VAL A 139 8.84 -3.69 13.50
CA VAL A 139 7.53 -4.17 14.00
C VAL A 139 7.53 -5.67 14.23
N ALA A 140 8.05 -6.45 13.27
CA ALA A 140 8.14 -7.91 13.41
C ALA A 140 9.02 -8.32 14.61
N VAL A 141 10.17 -7.66 14.78
CA VAL A 141 11.08 -7.93 15.91
C VAL A 141 10.41 -7.60 17.23
N ILE A 142 9.75 -6.44 17.34
CA ILE A 142 9.03 -6.03 18.54
C ILE A 142 7.91 -7.04 18.86
N ALA A 143 7.13 -7.45 17.86
CA ALA A 143 6.04 -8.42 18.05
C ALA A 143 6.55 -9.76 18.62
N LEU A 144 7.68 -10.26 18.10
CA LEU A 144 8.29 -11.49 18.60
C LEU A 144 8.82 -11.35 20.03
N ILE A 145 9.50 -10.24 20.34
CA ILE A 145 10.02 -9.98 21.70
C ILE A 145 8.87 -9.78 22.70
N ALA A 146 7.81 -9.10 22.29
CA ALA A 146 6.61 -8.87 23.10
C ALA A 146 5.78 -10.14 23.34
N GLY A 147 6.12 -11.25 22.67
CA GLY A 147 5.48 -12.54 22.88
C GLY A 147 4.22 -12.76 22.05
N GLU A 148 3.90 -11.90 21.08
CA GLU A 148 2.66 -11.96 20.28
C GLU A 148 2.49 -13.29 19.53
N HIS A 149 3.59 -13.96 19.20
CA HIS A 149 3.61 -15.32 18.63
C HIS A 149 3.02 -16.44 19.52
N GLN A 150 2.72 -16.15 20.79
CA GLN A 150 2.11 -17.11 21.74
C GLN A 150 0.58 -17.03 21.68
N SER A 151 0.02 -16.06 20.95
CA SER A 151 -1.42 -15.93 20.76
C SER A 151 -1.96 -17.08 19.88
N PRO A 152 -3.18 -17.59 20.14
CA PRO A 152 -3.78 -18.66 19.34
C PRO A 152 -3.94 -18.34 17.85
N VAL A 153 -3.98 -17.05 17.50
CA VAL A 153 -4.23 -16.52 16.15
C VAL A 153 -2.98 -15.95 15.48
N SER A 154 -1.81 -16.00 16.12
CA SER A 154 -0.58 -15.47 15.52
C SER A 154 0.62 -16.33 15.85
N SER A 155 1.16 -16.97 14.82
CA SER A 155 2.38 -17.76 14.87
C SER A 155 3.61 -16.97 14.44
N VAL A 156 4.80 -17.45 14.79
CA VAL A 156 6.08 -16.88 14.32
C VAL A 156 6.13 -16.80 12.80
N THR A 157 5.63 -17.83 12.11
CA THR A 157 5.65 -17.92 10.64
C THR A 157 4.73 -16.89 10.00
N GLU A 158 3.55 -16.63 10.58
CA GLU A 158 2.64 -15.60 10.09
C GLU A 158 3.21 -14.20 10.29
N ILE A 159 3.73 -13.91 11.49
CA ILE A 159 4.36 -12.62 11.79
C ILE A 159 5.53 -12.37 10.84
N LEU A 160 6.46 -13.32 10.72
CA LEU A 160 7.63 -13.16 9.85
C LEU A 160 7.26 -13.18 8.37
N GLY A 161 6.29 -14.02 7.97
CA GLY A 161 5.84 -14.15 6.59
C GLY A 161 5.17 -12.87 6.08
N LEU A 162 4.20 -12.35 6.81
CA LEU A 162 3.49 -11.12 6.45
C LEU A 162 4.41 -9.90 6.47
N ASN A 163 5.20 -9.72 7.55
CA ASN A 163 6.13 -8.60 7.62
C ASN A 163 7.24 -8.71 6.56
N GLY A 164 7.76 -9.91 6.32
CA GLY A 164 8.74 -10.16 5.26
C GLY A 164 8.21 -9.84 3.86
N PHE A 165 6.95 -10.21 3.58
CA PHE A 165 6.26 -9.85 2.35
C PHE A 165 6.20 -8.32 2.15
N PHE A 166 5.74 -7.57 3.15
CA PHE A 166 5.69 -6.11 3.06
C PHE A 166 7.07 -5.47 2.95
N VAL A 167 8.07 -5.95 3.70
CA VAL A 167 9.47 -5.52 3.57
C VAL A 167 9.96 -5.69 2.13
N ALA A 168 9.67 -6.84 1.50
CA ALA A 168 10.04 -7.09 0.11
C ALA A 168 9.37 -6.11 -0.86
N LEU A 169 8.09 -5.78 -0.65
CA LEU A 169 7.38 -4.78 -1.46
C LEU A 169 8.00 -3.38 -1.32
N TRP A 170 8.29 -2.95 -0.08
CA TRP A 170 8.93 -1.65 0.18
C TRP A 170 10.31 -1.56 -0.47
N LEU A 171 11.13 -2.60 -0.34
CA LEU A 171 12.45 -2.66 -0.97
C LEU A 171 12.38 -2.76 -2.50
N GLY A 172 11.41 -3.50 -3.03
CA GLY A 172 11.16 -3.59 -4.47
C GLY A 172 10.79 -2.23 -5.07
N SER A 173 9.90 -1.48 -4.40
CA SER A 173 9.58 -0.10 -4.79
C SER A 173 10.79 0.84 -4.65
N ALA A 174 11.56 0.73 -3.56
CA ALA A 174 12.79 1.50 -3.37
C ALA A 174 13.79 1.26 -4.50
N TRP A 175 13.96 0.01 -4.93
CA TRP A 175 14.82 -0.36 -6.05
C TRP A 175 14.33 0.25 -7.37
N LEU A 176 13.03 0.24 -7.65
CA LEU A 176 12.45 0.88 -8.82
C LEU A 176 12.67 2.40 -8.82
N PHE A 177 12.54 3.06 -7.67
CA PHE A 177 12.88 4.49 -7.55
C PHE A 177 14.37 4.77 -7.82
N ARG A 178 15.29 3.92 -7.34
CA ARG A 178 16.71 4.04 -7.68
C ARG A 178 16.95 3.89 -9.18
N LYS A 179 16.25 2.97 -9.83
CA LYS A 179 16.32 2.78 -11.29
C LYS A 179 15.83 4.03 -12.02
N ALA A 180 14.67 4.56 -11.64
CA ALA A 180 14.14 5.80 -12.20
C ALA A 180 15.08 7.00 -12.02
N ALA A 181 15.77 7.04 -10.88
CA ALA A 181 16.72 8.10 -10.57
C ALA A 181 17.96 8.07 -11.49
N ARG A 182 18.42 6.87 -11.87
CA ARG A 182 19.52 6.69 -12.84
C ARG A 182 19.11 7.07 -14.26
N GLU A 183 17.87 6.78 -14.64
CA GLU A 183 17.32 7.15 -15.95
C GLU A 183 17.10 8.67 -16.10
N GLN A 184 17.01 9.41 -15.00
CA GLN A 184 16.98 10.88 -15.01
C GLN A 184 18.37 11.52 -15.15
N THR A 185 19.44 10.71 -15.12
CA THR A 185 20.80 11.14 -15.44
C THR A 185 21.29 10.53 -16.77
N PRO A 186 20.81 10.97 -17.95
CA PRO A 186 21.49 10.70 -19.22
C PRO A 186 22.58 11.75 -19.50
N SER A 187 23.84 11.30 -19.46
CA SER A 187 25.06 11.81 -20.12
C SER A 187 25.29 13.33 -20.19
N ASP A 188 26.20 13.83 -19.33
CA ASP A 188 27.11 14.93 -19.68
C ASP A 188 28.03 14.53 -20.85
#